data_AF-A0A451AH92-F1
#
_entry.id   AF-A0A451AH92-F1
#
_cell.length_a   1.000
_cell.length_b   1.000
_cell.length_c   1.000
_cell.angle_alpha   90.00
_cell.angle_beta   90.00
_cell.angle_gamma   90.00
#
_symmetry.space_group_name_H-M   'P 1'
#
loop_
_entity.id
_entity.type
_entity.pdbx_description
1 polymer ?
#
loop_
_entity_poly.entity_id
_entity_poly.type
_entity_poly.pdbx_seq_one_letter_code
_entity_poly.pdbx_strand_id
1 'polypeptide(L)'
;MNPFRFSFLSVLLLILSVVAPAFAYDGIVTKKTFTMASYTTVGGQTIPNVKVGWESYGTLNAAKDNVILITQYFAGNSHAAGKYASTDTSAGYWDAIIGPKKAIDTDKYYVISSDTLVNYQTYSKNVITTGPASKNPATGQPYGLDFPLVTIRDFVNVQKALLDSLGITSPTRWQDSPWGPCRPWNGATPTQAW
;
A
#
# COMPACT_ATOMS: atom_id res chain seq x y z
N MET A 1 -45.78 24.54 42.67
CA MET A 1 -44.93 23.57 43.38
C MET A 1 -44.11 22.78 42.38
N ASN A 2 -42.82 23.05 42.44
CA ASN A 2 -41.66 22.36 41.90
C ASN A 2 -41.48 22.05 40.41
N PRO A 3 -40.21 22.21 39.95
CA PRO A 3 -39.82 22.43 38.57
C PRO A 3 -39.01 21.23 38.05
N PHE A 4 -38.51 21.30 36.81
CA PHE A 4 -37.41 20.45 36.32
C PHE A 4 -37.50 18.94 36.61
N ARG A 5 -38.35 18.22 35.87
CA ARG A 5 -38.10 16.79 35.60
C ARG A 5 -37.41 16.66 34.24
N PHE A 6 -36.13 17.06 34.19
CA PHE A 6 -35.25 16.59 33.12
C PHE A 6 -35.12 15.07 33.28
N SER A 7 -35.61 14.32 32.29
CA SER A 7 -35.42 12.87 32.23
C SER A 7 -33.94 12.58 32.09
N PHE A 8 -33.30 12.20 33.21
CA PHE A 8 -31.91 11.79 33.29
C PHE A 8 -31.57 10.62 32.34
N LEU A 9 -32.58 9.88 31.86
CA LEU A 9 -32.39 8.77 30.92
C LEU A 9 -32.05 9.22 29.49
N SER A 10 -32.43 10.44 29.08
CA SER A 10 -32.25 10.87 27.69
C SER A 10 -30.86 11.46 27.40
N VAL A 11 -30.14 11.90 28.44
CA VAL A 11 -28.75 12.40 28.31
C VAL A 11 -27.74 11.25 28.37
N LEU A 12 -28.07 10.13 29.05
CA LEU A 12 -27.18 8.98 29.18
C LEU A 12 -27.04 8.17 27.87
N LEU A 13 -28.10 8.14 27.04
CA LEU A 13 -28.08 7.41 25.76
C LEU A 13 -27.31 8.13 24.64
N LEU A 14 -27.10 9.44 24.75
CA LEU A 14 -26.36 10.23 23.75
C LEU A 14 -24.84 10.24 23.99
N ILE A 15 -24.39 9.79 25.17
CA ILE A 15 -22.97 9.75 25.54
C ILE A 15 -22.33 8.37 25.22
N LEU A 16 -23.14 7.36 24.87
CA LEU A 16 -22.64 6.03 24.48
C LEU A 16 -22.35 5.87 22.98
N SER A 17 -22.30 6.96 22.22
CA SER A 17 -21.86 6.99 20.81
C SER A 17 -20.42 7.47 20.63
N VAL A 18 -19.64 7.58 21.72
CA VAL A 18 -18.24 7.99 21.66
C VAL A 18 -17.37 6.79 21.24
N VAL A 19 -17.05 6.80 19.95
CA VAL A 19 -15.82 6.26 19.34
C VAL A 19 -15.49 4.82 19.76
N ALA A 20 -16.08 3.85 19.08
CA ALA A 20 -15.39 2.58 18.92
C ALA A 20 -14.03 2.92 18.27
N PRO A 21 -12.88 2.60 18.90
CA PRO A 21 -11.62 2.67 18.18
C PRO A 21 -11.83 1.82 16.93
N ALA A 22 -11.58 2.38 15.75
CA ALA A 22 -11.51 1.57 14.54
C ALA A 22 -10.45 0.52 14.84
N PHE A 23 -10.89 -0.71 15.16
CA PHE A 23 -10.00 -1.78 15.59
C PHE A 23 -8.90 -1.88 14.56
N ALA A 24 -7.63 -1.75 14.99
CA ALA A 24 -6.51 -1.80 14.07
C ALA A 24 -6.57 -3.12 13.27
N TYR A 25 -5.98 -3.17 12.08
CA TYR A 25 -5.82 -4.47 11.43
C TYR A 25 -5.03 -5.40 12.38
N ASP A 26 -5.70 -6.40 12.94
CA ASP A 26 -5.14 -7.31 13.97
C ASP A 26 -4.01 -8.20 13.45
N GLY A 27 -3.75 -8.20 12.14
CA GLY A 27 -2.73 -9.03 11.54
C GLY A 27 -1.34 -8.42 11.65
N ILE A 28 -0.41 -9.20 12.20
CA ILE A 28 1.02 -8.99 11.97
C ILE A 28 1.30 -9.13 10.47
N VAL A 29 1.82 -8.06 9.88
CA VAL A 29 2.09 -7.97 8.45
C VAL A 29 3.51 -8.40 8.18
N THR A 30 3.69 -9.27 7.20
CA THR A 30 5.01 -9.74 6.78
C THR A 30 5.46 -8.95 5.56
N LYS A 31 6.57 -8.22 5.68
CA LYS A 31 7.23 -7.57 4.54
C LYS A 31 7.78 -8.65 3.60
N LYS A 32 7.44 -8.55 2.32
CA LYS A 32 7.93 -9.42 1.25
C LYS A 32 8.80 -8.62 0.30
N THR A 33 9.63 -9.33 -0.46
CA THR A 33 10.45 -8.75 -1.52
C THR A 33 10.02 -9.31 -2.86
N PHE A 34 9.86 -8.44 -3.85
CA PHE A 34 9.73 -8.81 -5.25
C PHE A 34 10.99 -8.39 -5.99
N THR A 35 11.46 -9.27 -6.87
CA THR A 35 12.72 -9.09 -7.60
C THR A 35 12.52 -9.29 -9.08
N MET A 36 13.10 -8.39 -9.88
CA MET A 36 13.21 -8.53 -11.33
C MET A 36 14.69 -8.57 -11.70
N ALA A 37 15.08 -9.55 -12.51
CA ALA A 37 16.47 -9.66 -12.97
C ALA A 37 16.92 -8.41 -13.75
N SER A 38 16.00 -7.82 -14.50
CA SER A 38 16.22 -6.62 -15.30
C SER A 38 14.90 -5.86 -15.49
N TYR A 39 14.96 -4.53 -15.50
CA TYR A 39 13.84 -3.66 -15.83
C TYR A 39 14.31 -2.53 -16.75
N THR A 40 13.66 -2.33 -17.88
CA THR A 40 13.93 -1.21 -18.78
C THR A 40 12.94 -0.08 -18.48
N THR A 41 13.46 1.09 -18.14
CA THR A 41 12.64 2.26 -17.86
C THR A 41 11.94 2.76 -19.12
N VAL A 42 10.90 3.57 -18.95
CA VAL A 42 10.24 4.27 -20.07
C VAL A 42 11.22 5.13 -20.85
N GLY A 43 12.29 5.61 -20.21
CA GLY A 43 13.39 6.33 -20.86
C GLY A 43 14.39 5.46 -21.62
N GLY A 44 14.18 4.13 -21.68
CA GLY A 44 15.01 3.18 -22.43
C GLY A 44 16.28 2.71 -21.71
N GLN A 45 16.51 3.13 -20.46
CA GLN A 45 17.66 2.70 -19.68
C GLN A 45 17.33 1.45 -18.87
N THR A 46 18.29 0.55 -18.70
CA THR A 46 18.07 -0.74 -18.01
C THR A 46 18.65 -0.73 -16.61
N ILE A 47 17.83 -1.11 -15.63
CA ILE A 47 18.21 -1.28 -14.23
C ILE A 47 18.31 -2.79 -13.95
N PRO A 48 19.50 -3.32 -13.62
CA PRO A 48 19.65 -4.72 -13.23
C PRO A 48 19.21 -4.96 -11.78
N ASN A 49 18.74 -6.17 -11.50
CA ASN A 49 18.42 -6.66 -10.15
C ASN A 49 17.49 -5.74 -9.35
N VAL A 50 16.42 -5.24 -9.99
CA VAL A 50 15.42 -4.43 -9.30
C VAL A 50 14.79 -5.23 -8.18
N LYS A 51 14.74 -4.64 -6.99
CA LYS A 51 14.05 -5.13 -5.81
C LYS A 51 13.08 -4.07 -5.29
N VAL A 52 11.86 -4.49 -5.00
CA VAL A 52 10.85 -3.67 -4.32
C VAL A 52 10.22 -4.46 -3.19
N GLY A 53 9.96 -3.79 -2.08
CA GLY A 53 9.23 -4.35 -0.96
C GLY A 53 7.74 -4.30 -1.23
N TRP A 54 7.00 -5.28 -0.72
CA TRP A 54 5.55 -5.27 -0.82
C TRP A 54 4.91 -6.03 0.33
N GLU A 55 3.64 -5.77 0.55
CA GLU A 55 2.82 -6.35 1.60
C GLU A 55 1.44 -6.70 1.07
N SER A 56 0.76 -7.60 1.78
CA SER A 56 -0.60 -7.99 1.45
C SER A 56 -1.44 -8.22 2.69
N TYR A 57 -2.73 -7.94 2.57
CA TYR A 57 -3.75 -8.06 3.61
C TYR A 57 -4.94 -8.87 3.08
N GLY A 58 -5.53 -9.72 3.93
CA GLY A 58 -6.61 -10.62 3.51
C GLY A 58 -6.13 -11.83 2.70
N THR A 59 -7.06 -12.49 2.00
CA THR A 59 -6.81 -13.76 1.29
C THR A 59 -7.15 -13.65 -0.20
N LEU A 60 -6.20 -14.04 -1.06
CA LEU A 60 -6.41 -14.14 -2.50
C LEU A 60 -7.33 -15.32 -2.81
N ASN A 61 -8.43 -15.07 -3.50
CA ASN A 61 -9.36 -16.13 -3.88
C ASN A 61 -8.85 -16.94 -5.09
N ALA A 62 -9.48 -18.08 -5.37
CA ALA A 62 -9.07 -18.97 -6.46
C ALA A 62 -9.18 -18.31 -7.86
N ALA A 63 -10.18 -17.44 -8.05
CA ALA A 63 -10.39 -16.72 -9.30
C ALA A 63 -9.43 -15.52 -9.50
N LYS A 64 -8.74 -15.09 -8.44
CA LYS A 64 -7.86 -13.92 -8.37
C LYS A 64 -8.53 -12.61 -8.81
N ASP A 65 -9.84 -12.51 -8.62
CA ASP A 65 -10.69 -11.39 -9.03
C ASP A 65 -11.13 -10.53 -7.84
N ASN A 66 -10.51 -10.70 -6.66
CA ASN A 66 -10.78 -9.94 -5.45
C ASN A 66 -9.62 -9.01 -5.03
N VAL A 67 -8.79 -8.56 -5.97
CA VAL A 67 -7.56 -7.82 -5.67
C VAL A 67 -7.76 -6.31 -5.67
N ILE A 68 -7.25 -5.64 -4.63
CA ILE A 68 -7.17 -4.17 -4.56
C ILE A 68 -5.70 -3.77 -4.43
N LEU A 69 -5.18 -3.03 -5.42
CA LEU A 69 -3.84 -2.45 -5.33
C LEU A 69 -3.91 -1.04 -4.72
N ILE A 70 -3.16 -0.84 -3.64
CA ILE A 70 -2.96 0.43 -2.96
C ILE A 70 -1.64 1.02 -3.43
N THR A 71 -1.68 2.24 -3.94
CA THR A 71 -0.45 2.98 -4.25
C THR A 71 -0.22 4.08 -3.23
N GLN A 72 0.96 4.02 -2.61
CA GLN A 72 1.40 4.98 -1.62
C GLN A 72 1.53 6.39 -2.19
N TYR A 73 1.51 7.37 -1.29
CA TYR A 73 1.90 8.75 -1.58
C TYR A 73 3.44 8.90 -1.67
N PHE A 74 3.92 10.08 -2.06
CA PHE A 74 5.34 10.36 -2.34
C PHE A 74 6.29 9.91 -1.21
N ALA A 75 6.05 10.37 0.02
CA ALA A 75 6.87 10.01 1.18
C ALA A 75 6.43 8.71 1.87
N GLY A 76 5.51 7.95 1.27
CA GLY A 76 4.96 6.72 1.84
C GLY A 76 5.88 5.50 1.66
N ASN A 77 5.38 4.35 2.06
CA ASN A 77 5.96 3.03 1.80
C ASN A 77 4.81 2.02 1.58
N SER A 78 5.09 0.73 1.41
CA SER A 78 4.04 -0.26 1.22
C SER A 78 3.13 -0.48 2.45
N HIS A 79 3.48 0.06 3.62
CA HIS A 79 2.79 -0.22 4.89
C HIS A 79 1.47 0.55 5.01
N ALA A 80 0.46 0.10 4.26
CA ALA A 80 -0.86 0.72 4.22
C ALA A 80 -1.70 0.41 5.46
N ALA A 81 -1.53 -0.76 6.08
CA ALA A 81 -2.32 -1.18 7.24
C ALA A 81 -1.52 -2.14 8.15
N GLY A 82 -2.04 -2.39 9.35
CA GLY A 82 -1.49 -3.37 10.29
C GLY A 82 -0.20 -2.90 10.95
N LYS A 83 0.52 -3.86 11.55
CA LYS A 83 1.81 -3.65 12.22
C LYS A 83 2.79 -4.75 11.81
N TYR A 84 4.09 -4.48 11.84
CA TYR A 84 5.11 -5.51 11.61
C TYR A 84 5.42 -6.31 12.88
N ALA A 85 5.24 -5.70 14.06
CA ALA A 85 5.35 -6.32 15.36
C ALA A 85 4.23 -5.82 16.29
N SER A 86 3.82 -6.66 17.26
CA SER A 86 2.81 -6.28 18.25
C SER A 86 3.24 -5.07 19.11
N THR A 87 4.56 -4.87 19.23
CA THR A 87 5.18 -3.75 19.94
C THR A 87 5.24 -2.45 19.14
N ASP A 88 4.89 -2.47 17.85
CA ASP A 88 4.92 -1.25 17.04
C ASP A 88 3.93 -0.22 17.58
N THR A 89 4.38 1.02 17.76
CA THR A 89 3.57 2.11 18.32
C THR A 89 2.52 2.62 17.35
N SER A 90 2.80 2.54 16.04
CA SER A 90 1.94 3.04 14.97
C SER A 90 1.62 1.92 13.98
N ALA A 91 0.38 1.91 13.48
CA ALA A 91 -0.03 1.05 12.38
C ALA A 91 0.24 1.73 11.03
N GLY A 92 -0.02 1.01 9.93
CA GLY A 92 0.03 1.56 8.58
C GLY A 92 -0.86 2.80 8.37
N TYR A 93 -0.51 3.61 7.38
CA TYR A 93 -1.07 4.96 7.20
C TYR A 93 -2.58 5.00 6.89
N TRP A 94 -3.16 3.91 6.40
CA TRP A 94 -4.60 3.72 6.13
C TRP A 94 -5.21 2.60 6.96
N ASP A 95 -4.60 2.26 8.08
CA ASP A 95 -5.11 1.22 8.96
C ASP A 95 -6.58 1.49 9.37
N ALA A 96 -6.98 2.75 9.56
CA ALA A 96 -8.37 3.11 9.88
C ALA A 96 -9.41 2.67 8.83
N ILE A 97 -9.02 2.48 7.57
CA ILE A 97 -9.94 2.14 6.47
C ILE A 97 -9.66 0.77 5.83
N ILE A 98 -8.51 0.14 6.11
CA ILE A 98 -8.15 -1.19 5.62
C ILE A 98 -8.22 -2.20 6.76
N GLY A 99 -9.03 -3.24 6.61
CA GLY A 99 -9.11 -4.35 7.56
C GLY A 99 -10.49 -5.02 7.62
N PRO A 100 -10.69 -6.00 8.52
CA PRO A 100 -11.93 -6.75 8.60
C PRO A 100 -13.11 -5.82 8.80
N LYS A 101 -14.13 -5.91 7.92
CA LYS A 101 -15.37 -5.13 7.98
C LYS A 101 -15.18 -3.60 7.86
N LYS A 102 -14.02 -3.13 7.41
CA LYS A 102 -13.76 -1.70 7.12
C LYS A 102 -14.17 -1.34 5.69
N ALA A 103 -13.95 -0.08 5.30
CA ALA A 103 -14.26 0.42 3.95
C ALA A 103 -13.55 -0.40 2.86
N ILE A 104 -12.27 -0.72 3.09
CA ILE A 104 -11.50 -1.69 2.31
C ILE A 104 -11.47 -2.98 3.14
N ASP A 105 -12.49 -3.81 2.90
CA ASP A 105 -12.77 -5.01 3.70
C ASP A 105 -11.84 -6.17 3.34
N THR A 106 -10.89 -6.49 4.22
CA THR A 106 -9.91 -7.58 4.00
C THR A 106 -10.51 -8.98 4.16
N ASP A 107 -11.75 -9.10 4.66
CA ASP A 107 -12.48 -10.38 4.66
C ASP A 107 -12.99 -10.73 3.25
N LYS A 108 -13.10 -9.72 2.37
CA LYS A 108 -13.58 -9.87 0.98
C LYS A 108 -12.48 -9.72 -0.04
N TYR A 109 -11.57 -8.77 0.16
CA TYR A 109 -10.56 -8.39 -0.81
C TYR A 109 -9.16 -8.80 -0.36
N TYR A 110 -8.36 -9.20 -1.34
CA TYR A 110 -6.91 -9.31 -1.23
C TYR A 110 -6.29 -7.95 -1.54
N VAL A 111 -5.87 -7.24 -0.50
CA VAL A 111 -5.30 -5.90 -0.63
C VAL A 111 -3.79 -6.02 -0.73
N ILE A 112 -3.18 -5.39 -1.74
CA ILE A 112 -1.74 -5.41 -1.99
C ILE A 112 -1.19 -3.98 -2.06
N SER A 113 0.00 -3.78 -1.53
CA SER A 113 0.69 -2.48 -1.55
C SER A 113 2.19 -2.72 -1.76
N SER A 114 2.86 -1.86 -2.51
CA SER A 114 4.29 -1.99 -2.82
C SER A 114 5.04 -0.69 -2.63
N ASP A 115 6.31 -0.81 -2.25
CA ASP A 115 7.27 0.29 -2.28
C ASP A 115 7.49 0.69 -3.74
N THR A 116 7.67 1.99 -4.00
CA THR A 116 8.05 2.48 -5.32
C THR A 116 9.54 2.32 -5.59
N LEU A 117 9.94 2.37 -6.86
CA LEU A 117 11.32 2.70 -7.20
C LEU A 117 11.67 4.07 -6.60
N VAL A 118 12.92 4.25 -6.20
CA VAL A 118 13.42 5.53 -5.65
C VAL A 118 12.61 6.00 -4.43
N ASN A 119 12.08 5.06 -3.62
CA ASN A 119 11.37 5.41 -2.39
C ASN A 119 12.23 6.31 -1.47
N TYR A 120 11.65 7.42 -1.01
CA TYR A 120 12.28 8.42 -0.15
C TYR A 120 12.86 7.83 1.16
N GLN A 121 12.18 6.86 1.75
CA GLN A 121 12.56 6.23 3.03
C GLN A 121 13.63 5.14 2.84
N THR A 122 14.65 5.38 2.01
CA THR A 122 15.58 4.33 1.55
C THR A 122 16.34 3.61 2.67
N TYR A 123 16.58 4.27 3.80
CA TYR A 123 17.30 3.68 4.95
C TYR A 123 16.36 3.12 6.03
N SER A 124 15.05 3.15 5.81
CA SER A 124 14.09 2.56 6.75
C SER A 124 14.19 1.03 6.70
N LYS A 125 14.20 0.40 7.88
CA LYS A 125 14.34 -1.05 8.05
C LYS A 125 13.30 -1.85 7.25
N ASN A 126 12.09 -1.31 7.12
CA ASN A 126 10.96 -1.99 6.51
C ASN A 126 10.67 -1.47 5.09
N VAL A 127 11.63 -0.81 4.43
CA VAL A 127 11.51 -0.35 3.05
C VAL A 127 12.54 -1.07 2.19
N ILE A 128 12.09 -1.60 1.07
CA ILE A 128 12.97 -2.24 0.10
C ILE A 128 12.71 -1.56 -1.23
N THR A 129 13.73 -0.90 -1.76
CA THR A 129 13.63 -0.10 -2.98
C THR A 129 14.90 -0.23 -3.80
N THR A 130 14.77 0.03 -5.10
CA THR A 130 15.89 0.22 -6.01
C THR A 130 15.92 1.67 -6.45
N GLY A 131 17.05 2.34 -6.25
CA GLY A 131 17.21 3.77 -6.51
C GLY A 131 18.67 4.25 -6.40
N PRO A 132 18.88 5.57 -6.31
CA PRO A 132 20.21 6.20 -6.22
C PRO A 132 21.09 5.65 -5.10
N ALA A 133 20.52 5.31 -3.93
CA ALA A 133 21.29 4.76 -2.81
C ALA A 133 21.56 3.25 -2.95
N SER A 134 20.99 2.57 -3.94
CA SER A 134 21.27 1.16 -4.21
C SER A 134 22.67 0.98 -4.78
N LYS A 135 23.32 -0.14 -4.46
CA LYS A 135 24.64 -0.48 -4.97
C LYS A 135 24.55 -0.83 -6.46
N ASN A 136 25.32 -0.14 -7.29
CA ASN A 136 25.52 -0.46 -8.69
C ASN A 136 26.40 -1.74 -8.79
N PRO A 137 25.92 -2.81 -9.44
CA PRO A 137 26.68 -4.05 -9.55
C PRO A 137 27.93 -3.91 -10.42
N ALA A 138 27.99 -2.93 -11.33
CA ALA A 138 29.16 -2.70 -12.19
C ALA A 138 30.31 -2.00 -11.44
N THR A 139 30.00 -1.05 -10.55
CA THR A 139 31.01 -0.24 -9.86
C THR A 139 31.21 -0.64 -8.40
N GLY A 140 30.25 -1.37 -7.82
CA GLY A 140 30.22 -1.67 -6.39
C GLY A 140 29.94 -0.47 -5.49
N GLN A 141 29.60 0.70 -6.04
CA GLN A 141 29.26 1.92 -5.29
C GLN A 141 27.77 2.25 -5.46
N PRO A 142 27.16 3.10 -4.61
CA PRO A 142 25.81 3.60 -4.86
C PRO A 142 25.69 4.24 -6.24
N TYR A 143 24.55 4.08 -6.92
CA TYR A 143 24.33 4.71 -8.23
C TYR A 143 24.43 6.24 -8.19
N GLY A 144 23.95 6.88 -7.12
CA GLY A 144 23.88 8.33 -7.04
C GLY A 144 23.10 8.93 -8.22
N LEU A 145 23.68 9.95 -8.86
CA LEU A 145 23.08 10.60 -10.03
C LEU A 145 23.17 9.77 -11.32
N ASP A 146 23.94 8.67 -11.33
CA ASP A 146 24.00 7.74 -12.46
C ASP A 146 22.78 6.81 -12.49
N PHE A 147 21.89 6.90 -11.50
CA PHE A 147 20.66 6.12 -11.50
C PHE A 147 19.74 6.59 -12.64
N PRO A 148 19.17 5.67 -13.44
CA PRO A 148 18.27 6.05 -14.52
C PRO A 148 17.10 6.91 -14.06
N LEU A 149 16.72 7.87 -14.91
CA LEU A 149 15.49 8.63 -14.68
C LEU A 149 14.29 7.68 -14.70
N VAL A 150 13.47 7.75 -13.65
CA VAL A 150 12.24 6.97 -13.51
C VAL A 150 11.03 7.91 -13.49
N THR A 151 9.91 7.39 -13.98
CA THR A 151 8.63 8.08 -14.07
C THR A 151 7.56 7.33 -13.27
N ILE A 152 6.39 7.93 -13.07
CA ILE A 152 5.24 7.24 -12.46
C ILE A 152 4.88 5.98 -13.22
N ARG A 153 5.02 5.99 -14.56
CA ARG A 153 4.75 4.81 -15.41
C ARG A 153 5.73 3.67 -15.11
N ASP A 154 6.96 3.98 -14.67
CA ASP A 154 7.89 2.93 -14.23
C ASP A 154 7.43 2.26 -12.93
N PHE A 155 6.87 3.04 -11.99
CA PHE A 155 6.35 2.48 -10.74
C PHE A 155 5.17 1.54 -11.03
N VAL A 156 4.28 1.95 -11.92
CA VAL A 156 3.15 1.17 -12.41
C VAL A 156 3.62 -0.12 -13.07
N ASN A 157 4.63 -0.06 -13.94
CA ASN A 157 5.12 -1.24 -14.64
C ASN A 157 5.71 -2.27 -13.67
N VAL A 158 6.43 -1.81 -12.63
CA VAL A 158 6.96 -2.68 -11.58
C VAL A 158 5.83 -3.28 -10.73
N GLN A 159 4.80 -2.48 -10.39
CA GLN A 159 3.60 -2.99 -9.71
C GLN A 159 2.85 -4.02 -10.54
N LYS A 160 2.72 -3.78 -11.84
CA LYS A 160 2.13 -4.73 -12.78
C LYS A 160 2.96 -6.02 -12.83
N ALA A 161 4.28 -5.94 -12.93
CA ALA A 161 5.15 -7.11 -12.93
C ALA A 161 5.02 -7.91 -11.62
N LEU A 162 4.87 -7.23 -10.48
CA LEU A 162 4.55 -7.86 -9.19
C LEU A 162 3.21 -8.61 -9.26
N LEU A 163 2.13 -7.97 -9.71
CA LEU A 163 0.82 -8.61 -9.85
C LEU A 163 0.87 -9.81 -10.80
N ASP A 164 1.52 -9.66 -11.95
CA ASP A 164 1.71 -10.72 -12.95
C ASP A 164 2.46 -11.92 -12.35
N SER A 165 3.46 -11.68 -11.49
CA SER A 165 4.20 -12.75 -10.79
C SER A 165 3.35 -13.55 -9.79
N LEU A 166 2.30 -12.92 -9.25
CA LEU A 166 1.29 -13.56 -8.40
C LEU A 166 0.18 -14.21 -9.26
N GLY A 167 0.26 -14.10 -10.58
CA GLY A 167 -0.72 -14.55 -11.56
C GLY A 167 -2.03 -13.75 -11.51
N ILE A 168 -1.98 -12.50 -11.08
CA ILE A 168 -3.11 -11.56 -11.04
C ILE A 168 -3.06 -10.73 -12.31
N THR A 169 -3.96 -11.00 -13.26
CA THR A 169 -3.96 -10.35 -14.58
C THR A 169 -4.82 -9.08 -14.63
N SER A 170 -5.80 -8.95 -13.74
CA SER A 170 -6.68 -7.79 -13.66
C SER A 170 -7.13 -7.61 -12.20
N PRO A 171 -6.54 -6.68 -11.44
CA PRO A 171 -7.05 -6.37 -10.11
C PRO A 171 -8.49 -5.87 -10.22
N THR A 172 -9.33 -6.11 -9.22
CA THR A 172 -10.73 -5.67 -9.25
C THR A 172 -10.83 -4.15 -9.18
N ARG A 173 -9.98 -3.54 -8.35
CA ARG A 173 -9.96 -2.10 -8.09
C ARG A 173 -8.55 -1.58 -7.84
N TRP A 174 -8.39 -0.27 -8.05
CA TRP A 174 -7.15 0.48 -7.77
C TRP A 174 -7.46 1.79 -7.05
N GLN A 175 -6.52 2.25 -6.22
CA GLN A 175 -6.67 3.42 -5.35
C GLN A 175 -5.36 4.26 -5.38
N ASP A 176 -5.46 5.47 -5.95
CA ASP A 176 -4.33 6.30 -6.39
C ASP A 176 -3.90 7.40 -5.40
N SER A 177 -4.68 7.68 -4.35
CA SER A 177 -4.31 8.65 -3.31
C SER A 177 -5.15 8.51 -2.03
N PRO A 178 -4.75 9.14 -0.90
CA PRO A 178 -5.53 9.20 0.35
C PRO A 178 -6.90 9.84 0.23
N TRP A 179 -7.17 10.50 -0.89
CA TRP A 179 -8.36 11.33 -1.08
C TRP A 179 -9.17 10.92 -2.32
N GLY A 180 -8.73 9.89 -3.07
CA GLY A 180 -9.46 9.37 -4.22
C GLY A 180 -10.52 8.33 -3.84
N PRO A 181 -11.51 8.04 -4.68
CA PRO A 181 -12.35 6.85 -4.54
C PRO A 181 -11.68 5.60 -5.13
N CYS A 182 -11.93 4.42 -4.58
CA CYS A 182 -11.52 3.14 -5.18
C CYS A 182 -12.19 3.01 -6.55
N ARG A 183 -11.40 2.88 -7.62
CA ARG A 183 -11.93 2.77 -9.00
C ARG A 183 -11.85 1.33 -9.51
N PRO A 184 -12.83 0.85 -10.29
CA PRO A 184 -12.71 -0.41 -11.03
C PRO A 184 -11.48 -0.38 -11.97
N TRP A 185 -10.81 -1.51 -12.12
CA TRP A 185 -9.75 -1.65 -13.10
C TRP A 185 -10.33 -1.88 -14.50
N ASN A 186 -10.14 -0.93 -15.41
CA ASN A 186 -10.72 -0.99 -16.76
C ASN A 186 -9.73 -1.48 -17.83
N GLY A 187 -8.64 -2.16 -17.45
CA GLY A 187 -7.63 -2.68 -18.39
C GLY A 187 -6.80 -1.60 -19.11
N ALA A 188 -7.18 -0.33 -19.01
CA ALA A 188 -6.40 0.80 -19.45
C ALA A 188 -5.34 1.10 -18.39
N THR A 189 -4.10 1.27 -18.86
CA THR A 189 -2.96 1.77 -18.10
C THR A 189 -3.39 2.91 -17.15
N PRO A 190 -2.80 3.02 -15.94
CA PRO A 190 -3.07 4.10 -14.96
C PRO A 190 -2.67 5.51 -15.44
N THR A 191 -2.52 5.69 -16.75
CA THR A 191 -2.37 6.95 -17.47
C THR A 191 -3.61 7.83 -17.48
N GLN A 192 -4.75 7.40 -16.93
CA GLN A 192 -5.95 8.26 -16.79
C GLN A 192 -6.08 8.90 -15.40
N ALA A 193 -5.07 8.76 -14.54
CA ALA A 193 -4.99 9.45 -13.25
C ALA A 193 -4.09 10.70 -13.28
N TRP A 194 -3.58 11.09 -14.46
CA TRP A 194 -2.77 12.29 -14.66
C TRP A 194 -3.07 12.94 -16.02
#